data_AF-A0A6A4UJQ5-F1
#
_entry.id   AF-A0A6A4UJQ5-F1
#
_cell.length_a   1.000
_cell.length_b   1.000
_cell.length_c   1.000
_cell.angle_alpha   90.00
_cell.angle_beta   90.00
_cell.angle_gamma   90.00
#
_symmetry.space_group_name_H-M   'P 1'
#
loop_
_entity.id
_entity.type
_entity.pdbx_description
1 polymer ?
#
loop_
_entity_poly.entity_id
_entity_poly.type
_entity_poly.pdbx_seq_one_letter_code
_entity_poly.pdbx_strand_id
1 'polypeptide(L)'
;MKIEGFGSIIPKSIELTEKKGSFGVEGFGETLNGFIKDVNQSQLDSQGTVKDFVSGSGVELHEVMIASQKAKTNLELLMEIRNKAVDMFKELTRMPV
;
A
#
# COMPACT_ATOMS: atom_id res chain seq x y z
N MET A 1 -2.60 41.93 2.11
CA MET A 1 -3.09 40.54 2.07
C MET A 1 -2.84 39.99 0.68
N LYS A 2 -1.88 39.07 0.56
CA LYS A 2 -1.55 38.38 -0.69
C LYS A 2 -1.61 36.90 -0.33
N ILE A 3 -2.64 36.21 -0.78
CA ILE A 3 -2.80 34.76 -0.59
C ILE A 3 -1.87 34.07 -1.58
N GLU A 4 -0.77 33.55 -1.07
CA GLU A 4 0.12 32.71 -1.86
C GLU A 4 -0.54 31.33 -1.98
N GLY A 5 -0.73 30.91 -3.23
CA GLY A 5 -1.52 29.75 -3.61
C GLY A 5 -0.92 28.42 -3.16
N PHE A 6 -1.80 27.43 -3.09
CA PHE A 6 -1.60 26.01 -2.79
C PHE A 6 -0.69 25.26 -3.79
N GLY A 7 0.47 25.81 -4.13
CA GLY A 7 1.35 25.31 -5.18
C GLY A 7 2.46 24.34 -4.76
N SER A 8 2.51 23.86 -3.50
CA SER A 8 3.68 23.09 -3.02
C SER A 8 3.34 21.89 -2.13
N ILE A 9 2.45 21.02 -2.57
CA ILE A 9 2.20 19.72 -1.91
C ILE A 9 2.47 18.51 -2.82
N ILE A 10 3.24 18.68 -3.90
CA ILE A 10 3.76 17.51 -4.63
C ILE A 10 4.96 16.97 -3.83
N PRO A 11 4.89 15.74 -3.28
CA PRO A 11 6.02 15.16 -2.57
C PRO A 11 7.22 15.04 -3.52
N LYS A 12 8.37 15.52 -3.06
CA LYS A 12 9.67 15.56 -3.76
C LYS A 12 10.26 14.15 -4.06
N SER A 13 9.47 13.10 -3.98
CA SER A 13 9.90 11.70 -4.21
C SER A 13 9.58 11.16 -5.60
N ILE A 14 8.86 11.91 -6.44
CA ILE A 14 8.66 11.57 -7.86
C ILE A 14 9.66 12.37 -8.71
N GLU A 15 10.95 12.16 -8.46
CA GLU A 15 11.98 12.53 -9.41
C GLU A 15 12.13 11.33 -10.35
N LEU A 16 11.41 11.39 -11.49
CA LEU A 16 11.52 10.43 -12.59
C LEU A 16 12.91 10.59 -13.22
N THR A 17 13.93 10.02 -12.57
CA THR A 17 15.21 9.77 -13.21
C THR A 17 14.96 8.78 -14.32
N GLU A 18 15.09 9.24 -15.57
CA GLU A 18 15.11 8.46 -16.80
C GLU A 18 16.24 7.41 -16.76
N LYS A 19 16.07 6.34 -15.98
CA LYS A 19 16.86 5.14 -16.18
C LYS A 19 16.07 4.22 -17.08
N LYS A 20 16.50 4.16 -18.34
CA LYS A 20 16.20 3.10 -19.31
C LYS A 20 16.39 1.74 -18.61
N GLY A 21 15.32 1.24 -18.03
CA GLY A 21 15.24 -0.04 -17.35
C GLY A 21 13.90 -0.61 -17.73
N SER A 22 13.93 -1.72 -18.46
CA SER A 22 12.76 -2.47 -18.87
C SER A 22 11.70 -2.47 -17.75
N PHE A 23 10.50 -1.93 -18.00
CA PHE A 23 9.30 -2.30 -17.26
C PHE A 23 8.97 -3.76 -17.63
N GLY A 24 9.88 -4.66 -17.26
CA GLY A 24 9.74 -6.09 -17.40
C GLY A 24 8.97 -6.62 -16.20
N VAL A 25 8.39 -7.80 -16.38
CA VAL A 25 7.63 -8.57 -15.37
C VAL A 25 8.32 -8.62 -13.99
N GLU A 26 9.65 -8.50 -13.92
CA GLU A 26 10.43 -8.38 -12.68
C GLU A 26 10.02 -7.18 -11.80
N GLY A 27 9.79 -5.99 -12.37
CA GLY A 27 9.47 -4.78 -11.59
C GLY A 27 8.09 -4.81 -10.94
N PHE A 28 7.10 -5.40 -11.62
CA PHE A 28 5.75 -5.57 -11.06
C PHE A 28 5.75 -6.59 -9.93
N GLY A 29 6.45 -7.73 -10.11
CA GLY A 29 6.56 -8.76 -9.08
C GLY A 29 7.24 -8.25 -7.82
N GLU A 30 8.33 -7.48 -7.94
CA GLU A 30 8.98 -6.83 -6.80
C GLU A 30 8.08 -5.81 -6.10
N THR A 31 7.36 -4.99 -6.87
CA THR A 31 6.42 -4.00 -6.32
C THR A 31 5.28 -4.69 -5.55
N LEU A 32 4.71 -5.76 -6.12
CA LEU A 32 3.65 -6.54 -5.47
C LEU A 32 4.16 -7.22 -4.19
N ASN A 33 5.38 -7.78 -4.24
CA ASN A 33 6.00 -8.38 -3.06
C ASN A 33 6.27 -7.35 -1.96
N GLY A 34 6.71 -6.14 -2.32
CA GLY A 34 6.82 -5.01 -1.41
C GLY A 34 5.47 -4.68 -0.76
N PHE A 35 4.42 -4.58 -1.57
CA PHE A 35 3.07 -4.29 -1.08
C PHE A 35 2.54 -5.36 -0.12
N ILE A 36 2.78 -6.65 -0.40
CA ILE A 36 2.42 -7.75 0.51
C ILE A 36 3.13 -7.61 1.86
N LYS A 37 4.41 -7.25 1.85
CA LYS A 37 5.18 -7.01 3.09
C LYS A 37 4.61 -5.81 3.85
N ASP A 38 4.24 -4.74 3.17
CA ASP A 38 3.66 -3.55 3.80
C ASP A 38 2.29 -3.83 4.43
N VAL A 39 1.46 -4.66 3.80
CA VAL A 39 0.18 -5.13 4.35
C VAL A 39 0.42 -5.96 5.61
N ASN A 40 1.39 -6.88 5.58
CA ASN A 40 1.76 -7.69 6.74
C ASN A 40 2.26 -6.81 7.89
N GLN A 41 3.17 -5.87 7.61
CA GLN A 41 3.65 -4.93 8.61
C GLN A 41 2.50 -4.10 9.21
N SER A 42 1.58 -3.61 8.38
CA SER A 42 0.41 -2.86 8.86
C SER A 42 -0.50 -3.71 9.77
N GLN A 43 -0.65 -5.01 9.49
CA GLN A 43 -1.36 -5.93 10.40
C GLN A 43 -0.63 -6.11 11.72
N LEU A 44 0.69 -6.32 11.70
CA LEU A 44 1.50 -6.47 12.91
C LEU A 44 1.48 -5.19 13.76
N ASP A 45 1.54 -4.02 13.13
CA ASP A 45 1.46 -2.73 13.81
C ASP A 45 0.09 -2.52 14.47
N SER A 46 -0.99 -2.89 13.78
CA SER A 46 -2.35 -2.87 14.35
C SER A 46 -2.48 -3.83 15.55
N GLN A 47 -1.91 -5.04 15.46
CA GLN A 47 -1.92 -5.98 16.58
C GLN A 47 -1.07 -5.49 17.76
N GLY A 48 0.07 -4.87 17.48
CA GLY A 48 0.94 -4.24 18.48
C GLY A 48 0.22 -3.12 19.23
N THR A 49 -0.38 -2.17 18.49
CA THR A 49 -1.13 -1.06 19.09
C THR A 49 -2.35 -1.53 19.88
N VAL A 50 -3.08 -2.57 19.42
CA VAL A 50 -4.16 -3.19 20.21
C VAL A 50 -3.61 -3.76 21.51
N LYS A 51 -2.49 -4.48 21.46
CA LYS A 51 -1.87 -5.09 22.64
C LYS A 51 -1.40 -4.03 23.63
N ASP A 52 -0.77 -2.97 23.14
CA ASP A 52 -0.25 -1.85 23.94
C ASP A 52 -1.38 -1.03 24.58
N PHE A 53 -2.51 -0.88 23.88
CA PHE A 53 -3.74 -0.28 24.43
C PHE A 53 -4.32 -1.14 25.57
N VAL A 54 -4.43 -2.45 25.38
CA VAL A 54 -4.95 -3.37 26.41
C VAL A 54 -4.01 -3.46 27.62
N SER A 55 -2.70 -3.36 27.42
CA SER A 55 -1.72 -3.34 28.52
C SER A 55 -1.63 -1.99 29.25
N GLY A 56 -2.35 -0.97 28.81
CA GLY A 56 -2.38 0.35 29.45
C GLY A 56 -1.13 1.20 29.16
N SER A 57 -0.39 0.90 28.09
CA SER A 57 0.90 1.52 27.74
C SER A 57 0.80 2.95 27.19
N GLY A 58 -0.29 3.68 27.44
CA GLY A 58 -0.48 5.05 27.00
C GLY A 58 -0.76 5.23 25.50
N VAL A 59 -1.15 4.17 24.80
CA VAL A 59 -1.68 4.26 23.44
C VAL A 59 -3.13 4.72 23.51
N GLU A 60 -3.49 5.70 22.71
CA GLU A 60 -4.86 6.23 22.68
C GLU A 60 -5.74 5.35 21.78
N LEU A 61 -7.02 5.19 22.16
CA LEU A 61 -7.97 4.35 21.40
C LEU A 61 -8.05 4.73 19.91
N HIS A 62 -7.92 6.03 19.61
CA HIS A 62 -7.98 6.52 18.23
C HIS A 62 -6.80 6.04 17.37
N GLU A 63 -5.60 5.87 17.94
CA GLU A 63 -4.44 5.37 17.22
C GLU A 63 -4.62 3.90 16.83
N VAL A 64 -5.17 3.09 17.75
CA VAL A 64 -5.54 1.70 17.48
C VAL A 64 -6.58 1.61 16.36
N MET A 65 -7.57 2.49 16.38
CA MET A 65 -8.60 2.55 15.33
C MET A 65 -7.99 2.94 13.98
N ILE A 66 -7.10 3.94 13.95
CA ILE A 66 -6.40 4.36 12.73
C ILE A 66 -5.53 3.22 12.18
N ALA A 67 -4.72 2.58 13.03
CA ALA A 67 -3.85 1.47 12.63
C ALA A 67 -4.67 0.30 12.08
N SER A 68 -5.76 -0.05 12.75
CA SER A 68 -6.67 -1.12 12.31
C SER A 68 -7.36 -0.78 10.99
N GLN A 69 -7.82 0.46 10.82
CA GLN A 69 -8.47 0.91 9.59
C GLN A 69 -7.48 0.91 8.42
N LYS A 70 -6.23 1.37 8.65
CA LYS A 70 -5.15 1.32 7.66
C LYS A 70 -4.86 -0.11 7.23
N ALA A 71 -4.70 -1.04 8.18
CA ALA A 71 -4.47 -2.45 7.89
C ALA A 71 -5.62 -3.07 7.07
N LYS A 72 -6.87 -2.73 7.40
CA LYS A 72 -8.06 -3.18 6.67
C LYS A 72 -8.08 -2.68 5.23
N THR A 73 -7.95 -1.37 5.00
CA THR A 73 -7.95 -0.80 3.64
C THR A 73 -6.82 -1.37 2.78
N ASN A 74 -5.63 -1.56 3.36
CA ASN A 74 -4.48 -2.13 2.65
C ASN A 74 -4.75 -3.60 2.24
N LEU A 75 -5.38 -4.38 3.12
CA LEU A 75 -5.77 -5.76 2.82
C LEU A 75 -6.83 -5.83 1.70
N GLU A 76 -7.84 -4.96 1.76
CA GLU A 76 -8.87 -4.85 0.72
C GLU A 76 -8.24 -4.54 -0.65
N LEU A 77 -7.31 -3.58 -0.69
CA LEU A 77 -6.58 -3.25 -1.92
C LEU A 77 -5.75 -4.45 -2.44
N LEU A 78 -5.08 -5.18 -1.56
CA LEU A 78 -4.32 -6.38 -1.95
C LEU A 78 -5.24 -7.46 -2.56
N MET A 79 -6.44 -7.64 -1.99
CA MET A 79 -7.43 -8.59 -2.52
C MET A 79 -7.89 -8.20 -3.93
N GLU A 80 -8.12 -6.91 -4.18
CA GLU A 80 -8.45 -6.40 -5.52
C GLU A 80 -7.32 -6.64 -6.52
N ILE A 81 -6.07 -6.35 -6.12
CA ILE A 81 -4.90 -6.61 -6.96
C ILE A 81 -4.75 -8.11 -7.25
N ARG A 82 -4.94 -8.97 -6.24
CA ARG A 82 -4.91 -10.42 -6.41
C ARG A 82 -5.96 -10.89 -7.42
N ASN A 83 -7.20 -10.44 -7.26
CA ASN A 83 -8.29 -10.79 -8.16
C ASN A 83 -7.97 -10.33 -9.60
N LYS A 84 -7.52 -9.09 -9.76
CA LYS A 84 -7.16 -8.54 -11.06
C LYS A 84 -6.00 -9.29 -11.70
N ALA A 85 -4.97 -9.66 -10.94
CA ALA A 85 -3.84 -10.43 -11.45
C ALA A 85 -4.27 -11.82 -11.96
N VAL A 86 -5.17 -12.49 -11.22
CA VAL A 86 -5.75 -13.77 -11.64
C VAL A 86 -6.60 -13.60 -12.90
N ASP A 87 -7.40 -12.54 -13.00
CA ASP A 87 -8.22 -12.28 -14.17
C ASP A 87 -7.39 -11.92 -15.40
N MET A 88 -6.32 -11.14 -15.24
CA MET A 88 -5.37 -10.87 -16.33
C MET A 88 -4.69 -12.15 -16.81
N PHE A 89 -4.31 -13.06 -15.89
CA PHE A 89 -3.76 -14.36 -16.27
C PHE A 89 -4.78 -15.20 -17.06
N LYS A 90 -6.05 -15.22 -16.61
CA LYS A 90 -7.16 -15.90 -17.32
C LYS A 90 -7.43 -15.29 -18.69
N GLU A 91 -7.32 -13.97 -18.84
CA GLU A 91 -7.51 -13.27 -20.10
C GLU A 91 -6.39 -13.58 -21.10
N LEU A 92 -5.13 -13.55 -20.64
CA LEU A 92 -3.97 -13.93 -21.46
C LEU A 92 -4.04 -15.39 -21.96
N THR A 93 -4.65 -16.29 -21.19
CA THR A 93 -4.87 -17.69 -21.59
C THR A 93 -6.13 -17.89 -22.45
N ARG A 94 -7.05 -16.92 -22.43
CA ARG A 94 -8.30 -16.95 -23.21
C ARG A 94 -8.21 -16.25 -24.55
N MET A 95 -7.24 -15.36 -24.78
CA MET A 95 -6.92 -14.90 -26.12
C MET A 95 -6.43 -16.12 -26.93
N PRO A 96 -7.24 -16.63 -27.88
CA PRO A 96 -6.69 -17.53 -28.87
C PRO A 96 -5.73 -16.67 -29.71
N VAL A 97 -4.53 -17.19 -29.94
CA VAL A 97 -3.67 -16.67 -31.03
C VAL A 97 -4.36 -16.81 -32.37
#